data_AF-A0A2D9CEE6-F1
#
_entry.id   AF-A0A2D9CEE6-F1
#
_cell.length_a   1.000
_cell.length_b   1.000
_cell.length_c   1.000
_cell.angle_alpha   90.00
_cell.angle_beta   90.00
_cell.angle_gamma   90.00
#
_symmetry.space_group_name_H-M   'P 1'
#
loop_
_entity.id
_entity.type
_entity.pdbx_description
1 polymer ?
#
loop_
_entity_poly.entity_id
_entity_poly.type
_entity_poly.pdbx_seq_one_letter_code
_entity_poly.pdbx_strand_id
1 'polypeptide(L)'
;MTENRNVRADETRNSVRDEQARQETSWKPPALLDAPEARPGFVQRWVATSIQGKDTPDNVYKRMREGWEARKAETVKSKLFPTINHGQWAGCVGIEGMLLCEMPEERHRSMKEYYSSKNGEQNESIASDLDALGRRNGQPIYQERKSSSSRGRNLSAMSD
;
A
#
# COMPACT_ATOMS: atom_id res chain seq x y z
N MET A 1 67.49 20.20 20.19
CA MET A 1 66.51 19.43 20.99
C MET A 1 65.15 19.71 20.39
N THR A 2 64.71 18.78 19.56
CA THR A 2 63.66 18.94 18.55
C THR A 2 62.27 18.92 19.19
N GLU A 3 61.36 19.64 18.56
CA GLU A 3 59.96 19.88 18.91
C GLU A 3 59.17 18.59 19.17
N ASN A 4 58.15 18.69 20.04
CA ASN A 4 56.82 18.11 19.81
C ASN A 4 55.84 18.66 20.86
N ARG A 5 55.20 19.79 20.51
CA ARG A 5 53.98 20.31 21.14
C ARG A 5 52.79 19.50 20.63
N ASN A 6 51.82 19.29 21.53
CA ASN A 6 50.45 18.77 21.32
C ASN A 6 50.26 17.25 21.39
N VAL A 7 50.11 16.75 22.62
CA VAL A 7 49.57 15.40 22.91
C VAL A 7 48.12 15.47 23.47
N ARG A 8 47.45 16.62 23.38
CA ARG A 8 46.08 16.85 23.89
C ARG A 8 45.00 16.98 22.81
N ALA A 9 45.30 16.58 21.59
CA ALA A 9 44.36 16.60 20.47
C ALA A 9 43.83 15.21 20.09
N ASP A 10 44.29 14.15 20.76
CA ASP A 10 43.99 12.75 20.38
C ASP A 10 42.86 12.11 21.20
N GLU A 11 42.35 12.78 22.23
CA GLU A 11 41.27 12.25 23.08
C GLU A 11 39.85 12.71 22.66
N THR A 12 39.72 13.52 21.61
CA THR A 12 38.43 14.08 21.17
C THR A 12 38.01 13.59 19.80
N ARG A 13 37.87 12.28 19.61
CA ARG A 13 37.11 11.73 18.46
C ARG A 13 36.60 10.29 18.64
N ASN A 14 36.39 9.84 19.87
CA ASN A 14 35.53 8.69 20.13
C ASN A 14 34.08 9.17 20.34
N SER A 15 33.48 9.73 19.28
CA SER A 15 32.02 9.85 19.20
C SER A 15 31.46 8.48 18.87
N VAL A 16 31.30 7.65 19.91
CA VAL A 16 30.64 6.32 19.90
C VAL A 16 29.13 6.46 19.66
N ARG A 17 28.73 7.27 18.67
CA ARG A 17 27.33 7.52 18.29
C ARG A 17 27.04 7.21 16.82
N ASP A 18 28.07 6.93 16.02
CA ASP A 18 27.91 6.54 14.61
C ASP A 18 27.89 5.01 14.39
N GLU A 19 28.05 4.21 15.44
CA GLU A 19 28.10 2.74 15.37
C GLU A 19 26.75 2.04 15.58
N GLN A 20 25.62 2.74 15.41
CA GLN A 20 24.42 2.03 14.96
C GLN A 20 24.59 1.82 13.47
N ALA A 21 25.48 0.88 13.14
CA ALA A 21 25.72 0.34 11.81
C ALA A 21 24.35 0.13 11.15
N ARG A 22 23.96 1.11 10.34
CA ARG A 22 22.73 1.09 9.59
C ARG A 22 22.98 -0.02 8.60
N GLN A 23 22.50 -1.23 8.93
CA GLN A 23 22.56 -2.43 8.09
C GLN A 23 22.44 -1.95 6.65
N GLU A 24 23.50 -2.14 5.86
CA GLU A 24 23.55 -1.73 4.46
C GLU A 24 22.31 -2.31 3.82
N THR A 25 21.28 -1.48 3.73
CA THR A 25 20.00 -1.90 3.23
C THR A 25 20.27 -2.04 1.76
N SER A 26 20.33 -3.28 1.29
CA SER A 26 20.52 -3.60 -0.13
C SER A 26 19.69 -2.62 -0.92
N TRP A 27 20.33 -1.90 -1.85
CA TRP A 27 19.66 -0.85 -2.60
C TRP A 27 18.37 -1.43 -3.21
N LYS A 28 17.23 -0.95 -2.73
CA LYS A 28 15.91 -1.33 -3.24
C LYS A 28 15.48 -0.24 -4.22
N PRO A 29 14.88 -0.60 -5.36
CA PRO A 29 14.25 0.40 -6.20
C PRO A 29 13.24 1.18 -5.34
N PRO A 30 13.12 2.50 -5.51
CA PRO A 30 12.14 3.28 -4.77
C PRO A 30 10.75 2.70 -5.04
N ALA A 31 10.17 2.06 -4.04
CA ALA A 31 8.79 1.64 -4.12
C ALA A 31 7.94 2.91 -4.13
N LEU A 32 7.10 3.06 -5.16
CA LEU A 32 6.24 4.24 -5.34
C LEU A 32 5.37 4.53 -4.09
N LEU A 33 5.13 3.50 -3.28
CA LEU A 33 4.23 3.52 -2.12
C LEU A 33 4.82 2.68 -0.97
N ASP A 34 5.96 3.10 -0.41
CA ASP A 34 6.49 2.49 0.81
C ASP A 34 5.61 2.84 2.02
N ALA A 35 5.22 1.84 2.80
CA ALA A 35 4.28 2.00 3.89
C ALA A 35 4.91 1.57 5.22
N PRO A 36 4.60 2.27 6.34
CA PRO A 36 4.99 1.81 7.66
C PRO A 36 4.40 0.43 7.96
N GLU A 37 5.12 -0.36 8.77
CA GLU A 37 4.62 -1.67 9.21
C GLU A 37 3.23 -1.56 9.81
N ALA A 38 2.35 -2.47 9.40
CA ALA A 38 0.97 -2.49 9.86
C ALA A 38 0.91 -2.79 11.36
N ARG A 39 -0.10 -2.23 12.04
CA ARG A 39 -0.38 -2.61 13.43
C ARG A 39 -0.76 -4.09 13.48
N PRO A 40 -0.39 -4.84 14.54
CA PRO A 40 -0.78 -6.24 14.66
C PRO A 40 -2.31 -6.36 14.64
N GLY A 41 -2.83 -7.24 13.78
CA GLY A 41 -4.27 -7.42 13.58
C GLY A 41 -4.94 -6.38 12.69
N PHE A 42 -4.18 -5.49 12.05
CA PHE A 42 -4.68 -4.53 11.07
C PHE A 42 -4.04 -4.75 9.70
N VAL A 43 -4.85 -4.59 8.66
CA VAL A 43 -4.42 -4.56 7.26
C VAL A 43 -4.39 -3.10 6.81
N GLN A 44 -3.44 -2.77 5.94
CA GLN A 44 -3.25 -1.41 5.45
C GLN A 44 -3.40 -1.32 3.94
N ARG A 45 -3.89 -0.16 3.50
CA ARG A 45 -4.11 0.14 2.10
C ARG A 45 -3.94 1.63 1.84
N TRP A 46 -3.28 1.94 0.73
CA TRP A 46 -3.27 3.27 0.16
C TRP A 46 -4.58 3.58 -0.56
N VAL A 47 -5.23 4.66 -0.16
CA VAL A 47 -6.47 5.18 -0.73
C VAL A 47 -6.18 6.49 -1.45
N ALA A 48 -6.47 6.55 -2.74
CA ALA A 48 -6.32 7.80 -3.50
C ALA A 48 -7.30 8.86 -3.01
N THR A 49 -6.76 9.99 -2.57
CA THR A 49 -7.49 11.23 -2.25
C THR A 49 -7.57 12.14 -3.48
N SER A 50 -6.54 12.13 -4.34
CA SER A 50 -6.50 12.92 -5.57
C SER A 50 -5.99 12.04 -6.71
N ILE A 51 -6.64 12.11 -7.87
CA ILE A 51 -6.24 11.39 -9.08
C ILE A 51 -6.01 12.43 -10.17
N GLN A 52 -4.78 12.47 -10.72
CA GLN A 52 -4.40 13.42 -11.78
C GLN A 52 -4.68 14.90 -11.44
N GLY A 53 -4.47 15.28 -10.18
CA GLY A 53 -4.69 16.66 -9.71
C GLY A 53 -6.16 17.03 -9.48
N LYS A 54 -7.09 16.08 -9.61
CA LYS A 54 -8.49 16.26 -9.20
C LYS A 54 -8.74 15.53 -7.89
N ASP A 55 -9.23 16.27 -6.91
CA ASP A 55 -9.64 15.67 -5.63
C ASP A 55 -10.84 14.75 -5.85
N THR A 56 -10.75 13.55 -5.29
CA THR A 56 -11.75 12.48 -5.40
C THR A 56 -12.29 12.11 -4.01
N PRO A 57 -13.03 13.03 -3.35
CA PRO A 57 -13.56 12.78 -2.01
C PRO A 57 -14.45 11.53 -1.97
N ASP A 58 -15.18 11.23 -3.06
CA ASP A 58 -16.05 10.07 -3.17
C ASP A 58 -15.32 8.74 -2.94
N ASN A 59 -14.09 8.60 -3.47
CA ASN A 59 -13.32 7.38 -3.27
C ASN A 59 -12.96 7.21 -1.80
N VAL A 60 -12.48 8.28 -1.16
CA VAL A 60 -12.14 8.30 0.26
C VAL A 60 -13.37 7.96 1.10
N TYR A 61 -14.50 8.63 0.88
CA TYR A 61 -15.72 8.40 1.64
C TYR A 61 -16.28 6.98 1.46
N LYS A 62 -16.21 6.42 0.24
CA LYS A 62 -16.61 5.01 0.01
C LYS A 62 -15.76 4.06 0.86
N ARG A 63 -14.43 4.25 0.89
CA ARG A 63 -13.54 3.42 1.72
C ARG A 63 -13.78 3.63 3.21
N MET A 64 -14.01 4.86 3.66
CA MET A 64 -14.34 5.13 5.06
C MET A 64 -15.64 4.41 5.48
N ARG A 65 -16.65 4.36 4.61
CA ARG A 65 -17.90 3.61 4.85
C ARG A 65 -17.71 2.09 4.84
N GLU A 66 -16.77 1.57 4.05
CA GLU A 66 -16.36 0.16 4.10
C GLU A 66 -15.64 -0.21 5.41
N GLY A 67 -15.29 0.79 6.23
CA GLY A 67 -14.66 0.59 7.54
C GLY A 67 -13.14 0.79 7.54
N TRP A 68 -12.58 1.37 6.49
CA TRP A 68 -11.19 1.85 6.48
C TRP A 68 -11.08 3.12 7.32
N GLU A 69 -10.05 3.21 8.16
CA GLU A 69 -9.77 4.37 9.00
C GLU A 69 -8.41 4.97 8.63
N ALA A 70 -8.29 6.30 8.62
CA ALA A 70 -7.03 6.97 8.30
C ALA A 70 -5.98 6.70 9.39
N ARG A 71 -4.79 6.25 9.00
CA ARG A 71 -3.70 5.98 9.95
C ARG A 71 -3.06 7.30 10.39
N LYS A 72 -3.18 7.60 11.69
CA LYS A 72 -2.50 8.74 12.32
C LYS A 72 -0.99 8.54 12.33
N ALA A 73 -0.25 9.63 12.10
CA ALA A 73 1.21 9.62 12.09
C ALA A 73 1.81 9.28 13.47
N GLU A 74 1.15 9.68 14.56
CA GLU A 74 1.57 9.42 15.94
C GLU A 74 1.68 7.92 16.26
N THR A 75 0.85 7.10 15.63
CA THR A 75 0.81 5.65 15.85
C THR A 75 1.97 4.92 15.16
N VAL A 76 2.74 5.61 14.31
CA VAL A 76 3.87 5.04 13.57
C VAL A 76 5.14 5.28 14.37
N LYS A 77 5.87 4.19 14.68
CA LYS A 77 7.14 4.27 15.44
C LYS A 77 8.26 4.98 14.67
N SER A 78 8.22 4.96 13.34
CA SER A 78 9.21 5.59 12.47
C SER A 78 8.69 6.91 11.90
N LYS A 79 9.42 8.01 12.14
CA LYS A 79 9.15 9.36 11.60
C LYS A 79 9.62 9.55 10.15
N LEU A 80 9.84 8.47 9.41
CA LEU A 80 10.43 8.51 8.07
C LEU A 80 9.39 8.74 6.97
N PHE A 81 8.10 8.64 7.30
CA PHE A 81 7.02 8.72 6.32
C PHE A 81 6.43 10.13 6.24
N PRO A 82 6.07 10.59 5.04
CA PRO A 82 5.44 11.88 4.87
C PRO A 82 4.06 11.90 5.53
N THR A 83 3.77 13.03 6.17
CA THR A 83 2.52 13.30 6.86
C THR A 83 1.79 14.42 6.15
N ILE A 84 0.47 14.32 6.08
CA ILE A 84 -0.37 15.38 5.54
C ILE A 84 -0.46 16.51 6.57
N ASN A 85 -0.06 17.72 6.18
CA ASN A 85 -0.07 18.89 7.07
C ASN A 85 -1.35 19.74 6.96
N HIS A 86 -2.16 19.53 5.92
CA HIS A 86 -3.29 20.40 5.58
C HIS A 86 -4.57 19.61 5.25
N GLY A 87 -5.73 20.24 5.48
CA GLY A 87 -7.04 19.68 5.14
C GLY A 87 -7.64 18.76 6.21
N GLN A 88 -8.67 18.00 5.83
CA GLN A 88 -9.41 17.08 6.72
C GLN A 88 -8.56 15.94 7.29
N TRP A 89 -7.45 15.60 6.63
CA TRP A 89 -6.57 14.48 6.98
C TRP A 89 -5.24 14.95 7.60
N ALA A 90 -5.20 16.17 8.14
CA ALA A 90 -4.02 16.69 8.82
C ALA A 90 -3.59 15.74 9.95
N GLY A 91 -2.29 15.44 10.02
CA GLY A 91 -1.72 14.50 10.99
C GLY A 91 -1.85 13.02 10.62
N CYS A 92 -2.41 12.68 9.46
CA CYS A 92 -2.41 11.32 8.92
C CYS A 92 -1.24 11.08 7.97
N VAL A 93 -0.87 9.81 7.80
CA VAL A 93 0.20 9.39 6.87
C VAL A 93 -0.33 9.47 5.43
N GLY A 94 0.40 10.16 4.54
CA GLY A 94 -0.02 10.35 3.16
C GLY A 94 1.12 10.78 2.24
N ILE A 95 1.06 10.34 0.99
CA ILE A 95 2.03 10.62 -0.08
C ILE A 95 1.25 11.15 -1.29
N GLU A 96 1.57 12.35 -1.78
CA GLU A 96 1.10 12.92 -3.07
C GLU A 96 -0.29 12.45 -3.56
N GLY A 97 -1.35 12.83 -2.84
CA GLY A 97 -2.73 12.47 -3.24
C GLY A 97 -3.15 11.04 -2.87
N MET A 98 -2.39 10.36 -2.01
CA MET A 98 -2.72 9.07 -1.40
C MET A 98 -2.74 9.20 0.12
N LEU A 99 -3.71 8.55 0.75
CA LEU A 99 -3.89 8.46 2.19
C LEU A 99 -3.69 7.02 2.63
N LEU A 100 -2.89 6.80 3.67
CA LEU A 100 -2.75 5.48 4.25
C LEU A 100 -3.93 5.21 5.19
N CYS A 101 -4.70 4.19 4.88
CA CYS A 101 -5.78 3.72 5.72
C CYS A 101 -5.48 2.32 6.28
N GLU A 102 -6.10 2.02 7.41
CA GLU A 102 -6.03 0.74 8.08
C GLU A 102 -7.42 0.21 8.41
N MET A 103 -7.53 -1.12 8.50
CA MET A 103 -8.76 -1.80 8.86
C MET A 103 -8.41 -3.07 9.65
N PRO A 104 -9.18 -3.46 10.68
CA PRO A 104 -8.99 -4.73 11.37
C PRO A 104 -9.04 -5.91 10.41
N GLU A 105 -8.16 -6.88 10.60
CA GLU A 105 -8.01 -8.04 9.74
C GLU A 105 -9.29 -8.88 9.65
N GLU A 106 -10.01 -9.02 10.77
CA GLU A 106 -11.29 -9.74 10.82
C GLU A 106 -12.33 -9.11 9.89
N ARG A 107 -12.47 -7.77 9.93
CA ARG A 107 -13.36 -7.03 9.02
C ARG A 107 -12.89 -7.11 7.58
N HIS A 108 -11.59 -7.07 7.34
CA HIS A 108 -11.03 -7.25 6.01
C HIS A 108 -11.36 -8.63 5.43
N ARG A 109 -11.28 -9.67 6.25
CA ARG A 109 -11.60 -11.04 5.86
C ARG A 109 -13.08 -11.20 5.53
N SER A 110 -13.99 -10.70 6.37
CA SER A 110 -15.43 -10.77 6.11
C SER A 110 -15.83 -9.98 4.86
N MET A 111 -15.25 -8.80 4.66
CA MET A 111 -15.43 -8.02 3.44
C MET A 111 -14.97 -8.79 2.21
N LYS A 112 -13.78 -9.40 2.26
CA LYS A 112 -13.22 -10.19 1.15
C LYS A 112 -14.11 -11.39 0.82
N GLU A 113 -14.62 -12.08 1.83
CA GLU A 113 -15.53 -13.21 1.68
C GLU A 113 -16.85 -12.79 1.04
N TYR A 114 -17.45 -11.68 1.50
CA TYR A 114 -18.66 -11.12 0.89
C TYR A 114 -18.48 -10.84 -0.60
N TYR A 115 -17.42 -10.12 -0.99
CA TYR A 115 -17.17 -9.83 -2.41
C TYR A 115 -16.80 -11.09 -3.21
N SER A 116 -16.09 -12.04 -2.61
CA SER A 116 -15.79 -13.32 -3.25
C SER A 116 -17.06 -14.11 -3.54
N SER A 117 -18.01 -14.16 -2.60
CA SER A 117 -19.29 -14.85 -2.78
C SER A 117 -20.13 -14.19 -3.88
N LYS A 118 -20.24 -12.85 -3.85
CA LYS A 118 -20.95 -12.06 -4.87
C LYS A 118 -20.38 -12.27 -6.27
N ASN A 119 -19.05 -12.32 -6.39
CA ASN A 119 -18.39 -12.61 -7.67
C ASN A 119 -18.67 -14.04 -8.14
N GLY A 120 -18.73 -15.01 -7.22
CA GLY A 120 -19.14 -16.38 -7.51
C GLY A 120 -20.56 -16.46 -8.07
N GLU A 121 -21.53 -15.88 -7.35
CA GLU A 121 -22.95 -15.82 -7.75
C GLU A 121 -23.14 -15.20 -9.14
N GLN A 122 -22.44 -14.10 -9.42
CA GLN A 122 -22.50 -13.43 -10.74
C GLN A 122 -21.95 -14.33 -11.84
N ASN A 123 -20.83 -15.01 -11.58
CA ASN A 123 -20.19 -15.89 -12.56
C ASN A 123 -21.00 -17.16 -12.85
N GLU A 124 -21.73 -17.66 -11.86
CA GLU A 124 -22.71 -18.76 -12.02
C GLU A 124 -23.94 -18.29 -12.81
N SER A 125 -24.46 -17.11 -12.49
CA SER A 125 -25.60 -16.51 -13.18
C SER A 125 -25.32 -16.31 -14.67
N ILE A 126 -24.13 -15.79 -15.02
CA ILE A 126 -23.67 -15.65 -16.42
C ILE A 126 -23.61 -17.02 -17.11
N ALA A 127 -23.15 -18.06 -16.41
CA ALA A 127 -23.09 -19.42 -16.96
C ALA A 127 -24.50 -19.95 -17.30
N SER A 128 -25.43 -19.78 -16.36
CA SER A 128 -26.83 -20.19 -16.51
C SER A 128 -27.52 -19.44 -17.65
N ASP A 129 -27.31 -18.13 -17.74
CA ASP A 129 -27.88 -17.30 -18.80
C ASP A 129 -27.36 -17.72 -20.18
N LEU A 130 -26.07 -18.04 -20.29
CA LEU A 130 -25.45 -18.55 -21.52
C LEU A 130 -25.99 -19.94 -21.91
N ASP A 131 -26.21 -20.85 -20.95
CA ASP A 131 -26.82 -22.16 -21.22
C ASP A 131 -28.27 -22.01 -21.73
N ALA A 132 -29.06 -21.16 -21.07
CA ALA A 132 -30.43 -20.85 -21.48
C ALA A 132 -30.47 -20.23 -22.90
N LEU A 133 -29.50 -19.36 -23.21
CA LEU A 133 -29.25 -18.80 -24.54
C LEU A 133 -28.96 -19.86 -25.60
N GLY A 134 -28.12 -20.85 -25.29
CA GLY A 134 -27.81 -21.96 -26.19
C GLY A 134 -29.04 -22.82 -26.49
N ARG A 135 -29.83 -23.13 -25.45
CA ARG A 135 -31.07 -23.92 -25.60
C ARG A 135 -32.12 -23.22 -26.48
N ARG A 136 -32.33 -21.91 -26.32
CA ARG A 136 -33.34 -21.16 -27.09
C ARG A 136 -32.97 -20.95 -28.57
N ASN A 137 -31.68 -20.78 -28.86
CA ASN A 137 -31.19 -20.50 -30.22
C ASN A 137 -30.75 -21.77 -30.98
N GLY A 138 -30.73 -22.93 -30.32
CA GLY A 138 -30.35 -24.21 -30.92
C GLY A 138 -28.86 -24.38 -31.24
N GLN A 139 -28.03 -23.38 -30.93
CA GLN A 139 -26.57 -23.44 -31.10
C GLN A 139 -25.87 -23.70 -29.77
N PRO A 140 -25.03 -24.74 -29.64
CA PRO A 140 -24.28 -24.99 -28.42
C PRO A 140 -23.19 -23.92 -28.23
N ILE A 141 -23.20 -23.23 -27.08
CA ILE A 141 -22.17 -22.24 -26.72
C ILE A 141 -21.12 -22.92 -25.85
N TYR A 142 -19.88 -23.01 -26.33
CA TYR A 142 -18.75 -23.56 -25.56
C TYR A 142 -18.05 -22.44 -24.79
N GLN A 143 -17.90 -22.58 -23.47
CA GLN A 143 -17.28 -21.56 -22.60
C GLN A 143 -15.90 -22.02 -22.12
N GLU A 144 -14.82 -21.50 -22.71
CA GLU A 144 -13.48 -21.60 -22.13
C GLU A 144 -13.24 -20.47 -21.13
N ARG A 145 -13.10 -20.80 -19.84
CA ARG A 145 -12.76 -19.81 -18.79
C ARG A 145 -11.26 -19.74 -18.60
N LYS A 146 -10.66 -18.59 -18.90
CA LYS A 146 -9.25 -18.29 -18.62
C LYS A 146 -9.16 -16.99 -17.83
N SER A 147 -8.67 -17.04 -16.60
CA SER A 147 -8.39 -15.86 -15.79
C SER A 147 -6.88 -15.59 -15.79
N SER A 148 -6.45 -14.51 -16.43
CA SER A 148 -5.07 -14.01 -16.30
C SER A 148 -5.11 -12.73 -15.46
N SER A 149 -4.38 -12.72 -14.35
CA SER A 149 -4.20 -11.51 -13.54
C SER A 149 -2.77 -11.01 -13.70
N SER A 150 -2.58 -9.86 -14.36
CA SER A 150 -1.32 -9.13 -14.28
C SER A 150 -1.32 -8.30 -13.00
N ARG A 151 -0.47 -8.66 -12.04
CA ARG A 151 -0.03 -7.71 -11.03
C ARG A 151 0.91 -6.73 -11.77
N GLY A 152 0.76 -5.44 -11.52
CA GLY A 152 1.50 -4.38 -12.24
C GLY A 152 2.97 -4.73 -12.46
N ARG A 153 3.47 -4.35 -13.65
CA ARG A 153 4.79 -4.70 -14.18
C ARG A 153 5.91 -4.35 -13.18
N ASN A 154 6.72 -5.34 -12.78
CA ASN A 154 8.04 -5.10 -12.22
C ASN A 154 8.98 -4.67 -13.36
N LEU A 155 8.79 -3.49 -13.94
CA LEU A 155 9.77 -2.94 -14.86
C LEU A 155 10.95 -2.44 -14.03
N SER A 156 12.06 -3.17 -14.08
CA SER A 156 13.37 -2.58 -13.81
C SER A 156 13.56 -1.47 -14.83
N ALA A 157 13.58 -0.21 -14.39
CA ALA A 157 13.75 0.96 -15.25
C ALA A 157 15.20 1.10 -15.79
N MET A 158 16.01 0.05 -15.71
CA MET A 158 17.40 0.01 -16.18
C MET A 158 17.54 -1.04 -17.29
N SER A 159 16.98 -0.71 -18.45
CA SER A 159 17.38 -1.26 -19.74
C SER A 159 16.86 -0.32 -20.83
N ASP A 160 17.38 0.90 -20.83
CA ASP A 160 17.58 1.76 -22.00
C ASP A 160 18.76 2.70 -21.68
#